data_AF-E2BHW2-F1
#
_entry.id   AF-E2BHW2-F1
#
_cell.length_a   1.000
_cell.length_b   1.000
_cell.length_c   1.000
_cell.angle_alpha   90.00
_cell.angle_beta   90.00
_cell.angle_gamma   90.00
#
_symmetry.space_group_name_H-M   'P 1'
#
loop_
_entity.id
_entity.type
_entity.pdbx_description
1 polymer ?
#
loop_
_entity_poly.entity_id
_entity_poly.type
_entity_poly.pdbx_seq_one_letter_code
_entity_poly.pdbx_strand_id
1 'polypeptide(L)'
;HELNEDDFDRRVQFSEVMIQRIDHKPNFLHNIVFSDETSFEITGKVNRHNFRYWDNENLYWMLEAHTQRPQKLNVWAGLYDNQVVG
;
A
#
# COMPACT_ATOMS: atom_id res chain seq x y z
N HIS A 1 -2.22 13.36 -7.77
CA HIS A 1 -1.16 14.24 -7.24
C HIS A 1 -0.21 14.53 -8.38
N GLU A 2 0.03 15.81 -8.65
CA GLU A 2 1.10 16.23 -9.55
C GLU A 2 2.44 16.10 -8.80
N LEU A 3 3.48 15.68 -9.50
CA LEU A 3 4.83 15.62 -8.94
C LEU A 3 5.47 17.00 -9.05
N ASN A 4 6.07 17.46 -7.96
CA ASN A 4 6.90 18.65 -7.99
C ASN A 4 8.23 18.30 -8.68
N GLU A 5 8.92 19.30 -9.25
CA GLU A 5 10.20 19.11 -9.93
C GLU A 5 11.24 18.42 -9.01
N ASP A 6 11.28 18.81 -7.74
CA ASP A 6 12.15 18.23 -6.71
C ASP A 6 11.85 16.76 -6.36
N ASP A 7 10.65 16.26 -6.65
CA ASP A 7 10.24 14.91 -6.18
C ASP A 7 11.08 13.82 -6.83
N PHE A 8 11.55 14.03 -8.05
CA PHE A 8 12.42 13.09 -8.76
C PHE A 8 13.77 12.98 -8.06
N ASP A 9 14.42 14.11 -7.78
CA ASP A 9 15.73 14.14 -7.13
C ASP A 9 15.65 13.57 -5.71
N ARG A 10 14.58 13.88 -4.96
CA ARG A 10 14.37 13.31 -3.61
C ARG A 10 14.20 11.81 -3.63
N ARG A 11 13.53 11.24 -4.65
CA ARG A 11 13.36 9.79 -4.80
C ARG A 11 14.68 9.10 -5.13
N VAL A 12 15.52 9.72 -5.96
CA VAL A 12 16.88 9.21 -6.26
C VAL A 12 17.75 9.25 -5.02
N GLN A 13 17.82 10.40 -4.34
CA GLN A 13 18.60 10.57 -3.12
C GLN A 13 18.19 9.55 -2.04
N PHE A 14 16.88 9.33 -1.85
CA PHE A 14 16.39 8.32 -0.92
C PHE A 14 16.89 6.92 -1.30
N SER A 15 16.82 6.56 -2.58
CA SER A 15 17.25 5.27 -3.09
C SER A 15 18.74 5.03 -2.85
N GLU A 16 19.59 6.03 -3.14
CA GLU A 16 21.04 5.96 -2.90
C GLU A 16 21.38 5.77 -1.42
N VAL A 17 20.73 6.55 -0.54
CA VAL A 17 20.89 6.44 0.91
C VAL A 17 20.44 5.06 1.42
N MET A 18 19.33 4.53 0.90
CA MET A 18 18.82 3.23 1.31
C MET A 18 19.74 2.08 0.87
N ILE A 19 20.25 2.11 -0.36
CA ILE A 19 21.22 1.12 -0.85
C ILE A 19 22.45 1.10 0.05
N GLN A 20 23.03 2.28 0.35
CA GLN A 20 24.17 2.36 1.26
C GLN A 20 23.86 1.77 2.64
N ARG A 21 22.69 2.04 3.22
CA ARG A 21 22.31 1.50 4.52
C ARG A 21 22.14 -0.02 4.52
N ILE A 22 21.59 -0.57 3.43
CA ILE A 22 21.45 -2.02 3.24
C ILE A 22 22.84 -2.67 3.15
N ASP A 23 23.74 -2.12 2.35
CA ASP A 23 25.10 -2.66 2.15
C ASP A 23 25.94 -2.63 3.43
N HIS A 24 25.82 -1.57 4.24
CA HIS A 24 26.61 -1.43 5.47
C HIS A 24 26.04 -2.20 6.67
N LYS A 25 24.76 -2.55 6.65
CA LYS A 25 24.07 -3.19 7.78
C LYS A 25 23.20 -4.36 7.26
N PRO A 26 23.71 -5.61 7.32
CA PRO A 26 23.02 -6.79 6.78
C PRO A 26 21.57 -6.95 7.25
N ASN A 27 21.26 -6.53 8.50
CA ASN A 27 19.92 -6.64 9.08
C ASN A 27 19.12 -5.33 9.02
N PHE A 28 19.50 -4.36 8.19
CA PHE A 28 18.84 -3.05 8.17
C PHE A 28 17.35 -3.17 7.81
N LEU A 29 17.01 -3.93 6.77
CA LEU A 29 15.62 -4.10 6.31
C LEU A 29 14.74 -4.81 7.34
N HIS A 30 15.28 -5.82 8.04
CA HIS A 30 14.55 -6.55 9.09
C HIS A 30 14.18 -5.66 10.28
N ASN A 31 14.86 -4.53 10.46
CA ASN A 31 14.60 -3.57 11.52
C ASN A 31 13.67 -2.41 11.08
N ILE A 32 13.15 -2.43 9.85
CA ILE A 32 12.20 -1.42 9.36
C ILE A 32 10.77 -1.92 9.63
N VAL A 33 9.96 -1.06 10.21
CA VAL A 33 8.49 -1.23 10.24
C VAL A 33 7.92 -0.39 9.11
N PHE A 34 7.33 -1.04 8.11
CA PHE A 34 6.50 -0.36 7.12
C PHE A 34 5.08 -0.25 7.68
N SER A 35 4.37 0.84 7.44
CA SER A 35 2.98 0.97 7.87
C SER A 35 2.20 1.82 6.89
N ASP A 36 0.93 1.50 6.71
CA ASP A 36 0.03 2.29 5.87
C ASP A 36 -1.41 2.22 6.40
N GLU A 37 -2.22 3.17 5.97
CA GLU A 37 -3.67 3.20 6.21
C GLU A 37 -4.41 2.99 4.89
N THR A 38 -5.46 2.17 4.93
CA THR A 38 -6.30 1.95 3.76
C THR A 38 -7.78 1.96 4.13
N SER A 39 -8.59 2.53 3.25
CA SER A 39 -10.05 2.61 3.41
C SER A 39 -10.74 1.59 2.51
N PHE A 40 -11.55 0.72 3.13
CA PHE A 40 -12.44 -0.22 2.46
C PHE A 40 -13.87 0.31 2.44
N GLU A 41 -14.60 0.12 1.34
CA GLU A 41 -16.04 0.34 1.29
C GLU A 41 -16.76 -0.97 1.63
N ILE A 42 -17.62 -0.96 2.65
CA ILE A 42 -18.37 -2.15 3.13
C ILE A 42 -19.50 -2.52 2.16
N THR A 43 -19.71 -1.72 1.11
CA THR A 43 -20.77 -1.88 0.10
C THR A 43 -20.48 -2.98 -0.93
N GLY A 44 -19.45 -3.81 -0.71
CA GLY A 44 -19.02 -4.85 -1.67
C GLY A 44 -18.26 -4.28 -2.87
N LYS A 45 -18.02 -2.97 -2.91
CA LYS A 45 -17.21 -2.33 -3.94
C LYS A 45 -15.73 -2.43 -3.56
N VAL A 46 -14.98 -3.26 -4.29
CA VAL A 46 -13.53 -3.30 -4.14
C VAL A 46 -12.94 -1.98 -4.62
N ASN A 47 -12.16 -1.35 -3.74
CA ASN A 47 -11.44 -0.13 -4.04
C ASN A 47 -10.32 -0.45 -5.05
N ARG A 48 -10.63 -0.31 -6.36
CA ARG A 48 -9.72 -0.65 -7.48
C ARG A 48 -8.37 0.08 -7.43
N HIS A 49 -8.26 1.13 -6.62
CA HIS A 49 -7.02 1.89 -6.47
C HIS A 49 -6.00 1.21 -5.54
N ASN A 50 -6.47 0.48 -4.52
CA ASN A 50 -5.61 -0.13 -3.49
C ASN A 50 -5.56 -1.67 -3.58
N PHE A 51 -6.31 -2.28 -4.51
CA PHE A 51 -6.42 -3.73 -4.62
C PHE A 51 -6.25 -4.19 -6.07
N ARG A 52 -5.11 -4.86 -6.35
CA ARG A 52 -4.85 -5.52 -7.63
C ARG A 52 -4.93 -7.03 -7.44
N TYR A 53 -6.06 -7.61 -7.80
CA TYR A 53 -6.26 -9.06 -7.84
C TYR A 53 -5.89 -9.59 -9.23
N TRP A 54 -5.11 -10.67 -9.29
CA TRP A 54 -4.83 -11.41 -10.51
C TRP A 54 -5.46 -12.80 -10.35
N ASP A 55 -6.45 -13.11 -11.17
CA ASP A 55 -7.07 -14.43 -11.24
C ASP A 55 -7.16 -14.86 -12.69
N ASN A 56 -7.17 -16.16 -12.91
CA ASN A 56 -7.29 -16.74 -14.24
C ASN A 56 -8.73 -16.70 -14.74
N GLU A 57 -9.72 -16.51 -13.85
CA GLU A 57 -11.13 -16.37 -14.22
C GLU A 57 -11.71 -15.00 -13.85
N ASN A 58 -12.55 -14.47 -14.74
CA ASN A 58 -13.27 -13.22 -14.51
C ASN A 58 -14.38 -13.48 -13.49
N LEU A 59 -14.15 -13.10 -12.23
CA LEU A 59 -15.18 -13.16 -11.21
C LEU A 59 -16.30 -12.16 -11.61
N TYR A 60 -17.44 -12.67 -12.06
CA TYR A 60 -18.67 -11.93 -12.35
C TYR A 60 -19.33 -11.31 -11.09
N TRP A 61 -18.58 -11.08 -10.02
CA TRP A 61 -19.07 -10.72 -8.69
C TRP A 61 -19.24 -9.21 -8.46
N MET A 62 -18.96 -8.36 -9.46
CA MET A 62 -19.20 -6.93 -9.36
C MET A 62 -20.70 -6.62 -9.44
N LEU A 63 -21.43 -6.92 -8.37
CA LEU A 63 -22.76 -6.37 -8.15
C LEU A 63 -22.61 -4.87 -7.92
N GLU A 64 -23.18 -4.07 -8.82
CA GLU A 64 -23.31 -2.62 -8.65
C GLU A 64 -24.26 -2.31 -7.47
N ALA A 65 -23.75 -2.40 -6.25
CA ALA A 65 -24.45 -1.93 -5.07
C ALA A 65 -24.30 -0.39 -4.98
N HIS A 66 -25.03 0.33 -5.83
CA HIS A 66 -25.20 1.77 -5.69
C HIS A 66 -25.96 2.06 -4.39
N THR A 67 -25.24 2.43 -3.33
CA THR A 67 -25.83 2.91 -2.07
C THR A 67 -25.53 4.39 -1.91
N GLN A 68 -26.55 5.18 -1.56
CA GLN A 68 -26.44 6.63 -1.36
C GLN A 68 -25.60 7.02 -0.12
N ARG A 69 -25.22 6.04 0.71
CA ARG A 69 -24.38 6.21 1.91
C ARG A 69 -23.35 5.07 1.98
N PRO A 70 -22.23 5.16 1.27
CA PRO A 70 -21.17 4.16 1.37
C PRO A 70 -20.59 4.16 2.79
N GLN A 71 -20.64 3.01 3.47
CA GLN A 71 -19.94 2.81 4.74
C GLN A 71 -18.47 2.53 4.46
N LYS A 72 -17.58 3.26 5.14
CA LYS A 72 -16.12 3.11 5.00
C LYS A 72 -15.53 2.54 6.29
N LEU A 73 -14.63 1.58 6.14
CA LEU A 73 -13.79 1.05 7.20
C LEU A 73 -12.35 1.47 6.92
N ASN A 74 -11.73 2.21 7.84
CA ASN A 74 -10.30 2.51 7.77
C ASN A 74 -9.55 1.45 8.57
N VAL A 75 -8.52 0.88 7.97
CA VAL A 75 -7.64 -0.10 8.58
C VAL A 75 -6.22 0.45 8.53
N TRP A 76 -5.50 0.29 9.62
CA TRP A 76 -4.06 0.50 9.69
C TRP A 76 -3.39 -0.87 9.81
N ALA A 77 -2.27 -1.06 9.11
CA ALA A 77 -1.44 -2.23 9.30
C ALA A 77 0.03 -1.89 9.14
N GLY A 78 0.85 -2.52 9.96
CA GLY A 78 2.30 -2.53 9.88
C GLY A 78 2.84 -3.86 9.33
N LEU A 79 4.00 -3.81 8.70
CA LEU A 79 4.83 -4.95 8.32
C LEU A 79 6.19 -4.81 9.00
N TYR A 80 6.52 -5.76 9.84
CA TYR A 80 7.80 -5.83 10.56
C TYR A 80 8.37 -7.24 10.43
N ASP A 81 9.61 -7.34 9.95
CA ASP A 81 10.33 -8.62 9.84
C ASP A 81 9.49 -9.77 9.25
N ASN A 82 8.84 -9.49 8.10
CA ASN A 82 7.93 -10.40 7.40
C ASN A 82 6.64 -10.79 8.15
N GLN A 83 6.29 -10.09 9.23
CA GLN A 83 5.06 -10.27 9.99
C GLN A 83 4.14 -9.06 9.87
N VAL A 84 2.82 -9.31 9.86
CA VAL A 84 1.82 -8.26 9.97
C VAL A 84 1.66 -7.87 11.43
N VAL A 85 1.64 -6.57 11.70
CA VAL A 85 1.45 -5.98 13.03
C VAL A 85 0.31 -4.96 12.94
N GLY A 86 -0.77 -5.15 13.68
CA GLY A 86 -1.93 -4.25 13.65
C GLY A 86 -3.22 -4.95 14.00
#